data_AF-A0AA86PFN0-F1
#
_entry.id   AF-A0AA86PFN0-F1
#
_cell.length_a   1.000
_cell.length_b   1.000
_cell.length_c   1.000
_cell.angle_alpha   90.00
_cell.angle_beta   90.00
_cell.angle_gamma   90.00
#
_symmetry.space_group_name_H-M   'P 1'
#
loop_
_entity.id
_entity.type
_entity.pdbx_description
1 polymer ?
#
loop_
_entity_poly.entity_id
_entity_poly.type
_entity_poly.pdbx_seq_one_letter_code
_entity_poly.pdbx_strand_id
1 'polypeptide(L)'
;MLFSVVYNFRCEIISSDTQIDAYVKFLRCFSKNSSEQSQTVFNNNYQFILNNINCDVSENMDQVPQNSFKLQSLKLGLQINCQQQYCYKKDPLQVLKQIYKSIDLREAGLISTAKNQGACGSCWAFATIALLENNALNQNKTNNNIWKDLDLSEQFFISNVRGFNDYCQGGEFSTAINYFQQHQVTVELETNYTSVIITGVEQL
;
A
#
# COMPACT_ATOMS: atom_id res chain seq x y z
N MET A 1 -29.14 -0.73 23.45
CA MET A 1 -28.69 -0.04 22.23
C MET A 1 -27.26 0.41 22.47
N LEU A 2 -26.29 -0.36 21.97
CA LEU A 2 -24.88 0.02 22.01
C LEU A 2 -24.63 0.90 20.80
N PHE A 3 -24.46 2.21 21.02
CA PHE A 3 -23.91 3.09 20.00
C PHE A 3 -22.43 2.73 19.85
N SER A 4 -22.08 2.09 18.74
CA SER A 4 -20.68 1.86 18.38
C SER A 4 -20.05 3.20 18.03
N VAL A 5 -19.34 3.80 18.98
CA VAL A 5 -18.53 4.99 18.75
C VAL A 5 -17.31 4.56 17.95
N VAL A 6 -17.14 5.11 16.74
CA VAL A 6 -15.87 5.04 16.02
C VAL A 6 -14.88 5.88 16.83
N TYR A 7 -14.01 5.21 17.59
CA TYR A 7 -12.92 5.84 18.33
C TYR A 7 -11.63 5.67 17.55
N ASN A 8 -11.16 6.76 16.93
CA ASN A 8 -9.76 6.82 16.50
C ASN A 8 -8.92 7.38 17.65
N PHE A 9 -8.32 6.50 18.46
CA PHE A 9 -7.44 6.93 19.55
C PHE A 9 -6.22 7.76 19.09
N ARG A 10 -5.85 7.69 17.80
CA ARG A 10 -4.68 8.38 17.26
C ARG A 10 -4.97 9.83 16.89
N CYS A 11 -6.18 10.14 16.41
CA CYS A 11 -6.55 11.49 15.97
C CYS A 11 -7.58 12.20 16.87
N GLU A 12 -8.03 11.56 17.96
CA GLU A 12 -9.05 12.09 18.87
C GLU A 12 -10.39 12.47 18.20
N ILE A 13 -10.65 11.89 17.01
CA ILE A 13 -11.88 12.06 16.26
C ILE A 13 -12.90 11.06 16.80
N ILE A 14 -14.07 11.56 17.18
CA ILE A 14 -15.18 10.77 17.75
C ILE A 14 -16.45 10.99 16.93
N SER A 15 -17.35 10.00 16.94
CA SER A 15 -18.56 10.03 16.11
C SER A 15 -19.54 11.18 16.40
N SER A 16 -19.40 11.87 17.54
CA SER A 16 -20.18 13.06 17.88
C SER A 16 -19.57 14.38 17.38
N ASP A 17 -18.34 14.36 16.85
CA ASP A 17 -17.71 15.55 16.29
C ASP A 17 -18.50 16.04 15.07
N THR A 18 -18.66 17.37 14.98
CA THR A 18 -19.15 17.98 13.74
C THR A 18 -18.15 17.72 12.60
N GLN A 19 -18.60 17.81 11.36
CA GLN A 19 -17.70 17.68 10.19
C GLN A 19 -16.50 18.64 10.25
N ILE A 20 -16.72 19.86 10.73
CA ILE A 20 -15.68 20.88 10.86
C ILE A 20 -14.69 20.50 11.94
N ASP A 21 -15.16 20.11 13.12
CA ASP A 21 -14.29 19.72 14.24
C ASP A 21 -13.46 18.48 13.89
N ALA A 22 -14.08 17.48 13.28
CA ALA A 22 -13.42 16.27 12.80
C ALA A 22 -12.34 16.61 11.77
N TYR A 23 -12.61 17.53 10.84
CA TYR A 23 -11.64 17.95 9.83
C TYR A 23 -10.46 18.74 10.44
N VAL A 24 -10.70 19.62 11.41
CA VAL A 24 -9.62 20.35 12.11
C VAL A 24 -8.71 19.39 12.88
N LYS A 25 -9.30 18.41 13.59
CA LYS A 25 -8.54 17.35 14.27
C LYS A 25 -7.75 16.51 13.27
N PHE A 26 -8.35 16.15 12.14
CA PHE A 26 -7.71 15.43 11.06
C PHE A 26 -6.47 16.17 10.51
N LEU A 27 -6.61 17.47 10.19
CA LEU A 27 -5.49 18.28 9.69
C LEU A 27 -4.34 18.33 10.70
N ARG A 28 -4.64 18.47 12.00
CA ARG A 28 -3.62 18.45 13.06
C ARG A 28 -2.98 17.07 13.20
N CYS A 29 -3.77 16.00 13.14
CA CYS A 29 -3.29 14.62 13.28
C CYS A 29 -2.27 14.24 12.21
N PHE A 30 -2.51 14.65 10.96
CA PHE A 30 -1.66 14.31 9.80
C PHE A 30 -0.78 15.47 9.33
N SER A 31 -0.68 16.57 10.09
CA SER A 31 0.12 17.76 9.74
C SER A 31 -0.16 18.29 8.33
N LYS A 32 -1.45 18.44 7.99
CA LYS A 32 -1.90 18.82 6.65
C LYS A 32 -2.34 20.28 6.56
N ASN A 33 -2.22 20.84 5.36
CA ASN A 33 -2.79 22.14 5.02
C ASN A 33 -4.25 21.99 4.57
N SER A 34 -5.08 22.97 4.92
CA SER A 34 -6.49 22.98 4.52
C SER A 34 -6.67 23.50 3.10
N SER A 35 -7.63 22.92 2.38
CA SER A 35 -8.16 23.46 1.13
C SER A 35 -9.66 23.15 1.02
N GLU A 36 -10.40 23.94 0.25
CA GLU A 36 -11.83 23.71 0.03
C GLU A 36 -12.10 22.32 -0.55
N GLN A 37 -11.25 21.87 -1.49
CA GLN A 37 -11.34 20.54 -2.08
C GLN A 37 -11.10 19.43 -1.05
N SER A 38 -10.04 19.52 -0.24
CA SER A 38 -9.71 18.49 0.75
C SER A 38 -10.77 18.41 1.85
N GLN A 39 -11.32 19.56 2.28
CA GLN A 39 -12.43 19.61 3.23
C GLN A 39 -13.70 18.97 2.65
N THR A 40 -14.02 19.24 1.38
CA THR A 40 -15.17 18.64 0.72
C THR A 40 -15.05 17.13 0.63
N VAL A 41 -13.88 16.61 0.23
CA VAL A 41 -13.62 15.17 0.15
C VAL A 41 -13.67 14.52 1.53
N PHE A 42 -13.02 15.13 2.52
CA PHE A 42 -13.04 14.64 3.90
C PHE A 42 -14.47 14.57 4.44
N ASN A 43 -15.27 15.63 4.29
CA ASN A 43 -16.63 15.68 4.80
C ASN A 43 -17.51 14.58 4.21
N ASN A 44 -17.37 14.29 2.92
CA ASN A 44 -18.10 13.21 2.24
C ASN A 44 -17.66 11.83 2.76
N ASN A 45 -16.35 11.63 2.92
CA ASN A 45 -15.80 10.39 3.46
C ASN A 45 -16.16 10.20 4.94
N TYR A 46 -16.22 11.27 5.72
CA TYR A 46 -16.57 11.24 7.13
C TYR A 46 -18.01 10.78 7.35
N GLN A 47 -18.94 11.28 6.52
CA GLN A 47 -20.33 10.79 6.54
C GLN A 47 -20.43 9.30 6.19
N PHE A 48 -19.57 8.79 5.31
CA PHE A 48 -19.54 7.37 5.00
C PHE A 48 -19.09 6.55 6.22
N ILE A 49 -18.00 6.92 6.88
CA ILE A 49 -17.50 6.13 8.02
C ILE A 49 -18.43 6.17 9.24
N LEU A 50 -19.15 7.26 9.47
CA LEU A 50 -20.13 7.36 10.57
C LEU A 50 -21.25 6.31 10.43
N ASN A 51 -21.55 5.89 9.21
CA ASN A 51 -22.56 4.86 8.92
C ASN A 51 -21.97 3.44 8.83
N ASN A 52 -20.65 3.27 9.01
CA ASN A 52 -19.94 1.99 8.85
C ASN A 52 -19.05 1.71 10.06
N ILE A 53 -19.52 0.84 10.96
CA ILE A 53 -18.96 0.58 12.30
C ILE A 53 -17.50 0.05 12.29
N ASN A 54 -17.00 -0.44 11.15
CA ASN A 54 -15.65 -1.01 11.02
C ASN A 54 -14.68 -0.12 10.24
N CYS A 55 -15.04 1.14 9.98
CA CYS A 55 -14.17 2.09 9.28
C CYS A 55 -13.55 3.07 10.27
N ASP A 56 -12.34 3.52 9.97
CA ASP A 56 -11.62 4.51 10.77
C ASP A 56 -11.00 5.59 9.85
N VAL A 57 -10.64 6.73 10.44
CA VAL A 57 -9.99 7.85 9.76
C VAL A 57 -8.56 7.46 9.37
N SER A 58 -8.24 7.61 8.08
CA SER A 58 -6.90 7.37 7.54
C SER A 58 -6.31 8.65 6.96
N GLU A 59 -4.98 8.67 6.75
CA GLU A 59 -4.27 9.83 6.23
C GLU A 59 -4.86 10.33 4.90
N ASN A 60 -5.31 9.45 4.00
CA ASN A 60 -5.78 9.83 2.66
C ASN A 60 -7.28 10.15 2.59
N MET A 61 -7.95 10.30 3.73
CA MET A 61 -9.38 10.53 3.83
C MET A 61 -9.86 11.87 3.23
N ASP A 62 -8.96 12.80 2.95
CA ASP A 62 -9.20 14.10 2.31
C ASP A 62 -8.77 14.16 0.83
N GLN A 63 -8.19 13.08 0.30
CA GLN A 63 -7.63 13.03 -1.06
C GLN A 63 -8.48 12.19 -2.01
N VAL A 64 -9.06 11.08 -1.52
CA VAL A 64 -9.73 10.08 -2.35
C VAL A 64 -11.23 10.09 -2.09
N PRO A 65 -12.07 10.67 -2.97
CA PRO A 65 -13.52 10.53 -2.88
C PRO A 65 -13.96 9.06 -2.78
N GLN A 66 -15.02 8.74 -2.02
CA GLN A 66 -15.58 7.36 -1.95
C GLN A 66 -15.80 6.72 -3.33
N ASN A 67 -16.18 7.52 -4.34
CA ASN A 67 -16.46 7.05 -5.69
C ASN A 67 -15.26 7.12 -6.65
N SER A 68 -14.09 7.58 -6.19
CA SER A 68 -12.87 7.65 -6.99
C SER A 68 -11.98 6.42 -6.86
N PHE A 69 -12.26 5.51 -5.92
CA PHE A 69 -11.88 4.10 -6.07
C PHE A 69 -12.73 3.48 -7.20
N LYS A 70 -12.52 3.98 -8.42
CA LYS A 70 -12.48 3.04 -9.52
C LYS A 70 -11.29 2.16 -9.16
N LEU A 71 -11.58 0.94 -8.70
CA LEU A 71 -10.90 -0.15 -9.38
C LEU A 71 -11.06 0.21 -10.86
N GLN A 72 -10.01 0.74 -11.47
CA GLN A 72 -9.69 0.25 -12.79
C GLN A 72 -9.55 -1.25 -12.55
N SER A 73 -10.69 -1.96 -12.53
CA SER A 73 -10.78 -3.24 -13.19
C SER A 73 -10.02 -2.97 -14.47
N LEU A 74 -8.82 -3.54 -14.56
CA LEU A 74 -7.90 -3.27 -15.65
C LEU A 74 -8.77 -3.14 -16.88
N LYS A 75 -8.87 -1.93 -17.45
CA LYS A 75 -9.57 -1.71 -18.72
C LYS A 75 -8.74 -2.32 -19.86
N LEU A 76 -8.01 -3.39 -19.60
CA LEU A 76 -7.89 -4.48 -20.53
C LEU A 76 -9.35 -4.89 -20.80
N GLY A 77 -9.87 -4.70 -22.01
CA GLY A 77 -11.16 -5.27 -22.44
C GLY A 77 -11.18 -6.80 -22.44
N LEU A 78 -10.41 -7.43 -21.56
CA LEU A 78 -10.35 -8.83 -21.27
C LEU A 78 -11.30 -9.05 -20.09
N GLN A 79 -12.35 -9.84 -20.30
CA GLN A 79 -12.94 -10.60 -19.20
C GLN A 79 -11.83 -11.51 -18.66
N ILE A 80 -11.01 -11.00 -17.73
CA ILE A 80 -9.97 -11.78 -17.09
C ILE A 80 -10.67 -12.72 -16.11
N ASN A 81 -11.10 -13.86 -16.63
CA ASN A 81 -11.20 -15.06 -15.83
C ASN A 81 -9.76 -15.38 -15.40
N CYS A 82 -9.44 -15.26 -14.11
CA CYS A 82 -8.12 -15.59 -13.57
C CYS A 82 -7.64 -17.03 -13.92
N GLN A 83 -8.56 -17.93 -14.27
CA GLN A 83 -8.27 -19.29 -14.75
C GLN A 83 -7.84 -19.32 -16.22
N GLN A 84 -8.20 -18.35 -17.06
CA GLN A 84 -7.93 -18.40 -18.50
C GLN A 84 -6.57 -17.82 -18.90
N GLN A 85 -6.03 -16.84 -18.16
CA GLN A 85 -4.76 -16.20 -18.53
C GLN A 85 -3.51 -16.90 -17.97
N TYR A 86 -3.64 -17.72 -16.91
CA TYR A 86 -2.50 -18.37 -16.24
C TYR A 86 -2.31 -19.86 -16.55
N CYS A 87 -3.25 -20.50 -17.25
CA CYS A 87 -3.17 -21.95 -17.44
C CYS A 87 -2.28 -22.32 -18.63
N TYR A 88 -0.98 -22.51 -18.35
CA TYR A 88 -0.15 -23.61 -18.88
C TYR A 88 1.21 -23.75 -18.16
N LYS A 89 1.53 -22.94 -17.15
CA LYS A 89 2.63 -23.30 -16.25
C LYS A 89 2.10 -24.29 -15.23
N LYS A 90 2.62 -25.52 -15.26
CA LYS A 90 2.44 -26.51 -14.19
C LYS A 90 2.73 -25.82 -12.87
N ASP A 91 1.82 -25.94 -11.91
CA ASP A 91 2.02 -25.41 -10.56
C ASP A 91 3.39 -25.90 -10.06
N PRO A 92 4.37 -25.00 -9.85
CA PRO A 92 5.69 -25.39 -9.40
C PRO A 92 5.68 -25.80 -7.92
N LEU A 93 4.60 -25.51 -7.19
CA LEU A 93 4.49 -25.81 -5.77
C LEU A 93 4.05 -27.26 -5.57
N GLN A 94 4.61 -27.87 -4.53
CA GLN A 94 4.19 -29.21 -4.11
C GLN A 94 2.82 -29.13 -3.46
N VAL A 95 2.01 -30.17 -3.65
CA VAL A 95 0.74 -30.32 -2.93
C VAL A 95 1.04 -30.34 -1.43
N LEU A 96 0.46 -29.39 -0.71
CA LEU A 96 0.61 -29.31 0.74
C LEU A 96 0.02 -30.57 1.38
N LYS A 97 0.83 -31.27 2.18
CA LYS A 97 0.38 -32.45 2.93
C LYS A 97 -0.59 -32.09 4.05
N GLN A 98 -0.56 -30.85 4.52
CA GLN A 98 -1.39 -30.31 5.58
C GLN A 98 -1.74 -28.86 5.27
N ILE A 99 -3.00 -28.48 5.49
CA ILE A 99 -3.48 -27.11 5.37
C ILE A 99 -3.59 -26.53 6.79
N TYR A 100 -2.88 -25.44 7.04
CA TYR A 100 -2.94 -24.73 8.32
C TYR A 100 -4.22 -23.89 8.39
N LYS A 101 -4.80 -23.76 9.60
CA LYS A 101 -6.03 -22.96 9.81
C LYS A 101 -5.79 -21.46 9.64
N SER A 102 -4.59 -20.99 9.96
CA SER A 102 -4.14 -19.61 9.80
C SER A 102 -2.62 -19.58 9.68
N ILE A 103 -2.09 -18.62 8.92
CA ILE A 103 -0.66 -18.34 8.80
C ILE A 103 -0.50 -16.83 8.88
N ASP A 104 0.38 -16.36 9.77
CA ASP A 104 0.83 -14.99 9.82
C ASP A 104 2.35 -14.94 9.60
N LEU A 105 2.77 -14.43 8.44
CA LEU A 105 4.19 -14.36 8.08
C LEU A 105 4.97 -13.35 8.95
N ARG A 106 4.27 -12.44 9.64
CA ARG A 106 4.88 -11.48 10.59
C ARG A 106 5.38 -12.19 11.84
N GLU A 107 4.61 -13.15 12.36
CA GLU A 107 5.01 -13.97 13.51
C GLU A 107 6.26 -14.82 13.21
N ALA A 108 6.45 -15.16 11.94
CA ALA A 108 7.64 -15.88 11.46
C ALA A 108 8.85 -14.96 11.18
N GLY A 109 8.74 -13.64 11.37
CA GLY A 109 9.79 -12.68 11.05
C GLY A 109 10.10 -12.57 9.56
N LEU A 110 9.12 -12.87 8.70
CA LEU A 110 9.29 -12.88 7.24
C LEU A 110 8.72 -11.64 6.56
N ILE A 111 8.20 -10.68 7.33
CA ILE A 111 7.59 -9.47 6.81
C ILE A 111 8.27 -8.29 7.48
N SER A 112 8.77 -7.36 6.68
CA SER A 112 9.33 -6.08 7.12
C SER A 112 8.24 -5.19 7.73
N THR A 113 8.64 -4.10 8.36
CA THR A 113 7.68 -3.14 8.92
C THR A 113 6.84 -2.50 7.82
N ALA A 114 5.57 -2.20 8.12
CA ALA A 114 4.70 -1.53 7.17
C ALA A 114 5.23 -0.13 6.84
N LYS A 115 5.34 0.19 5.54
CA LYS A 115 5.82 1.47 5.01
C LYS A 115 4.65 2.32 4.46
N ASN A 116 4.89 3.60 4.22
CA ASN A 116 3.88 4.56 3.74
C ASN A 116 4.26 5.14 2.37
N GLN A 117 3.45 4.85 1.34
CA GLN A 117 3.65 5.37 -0.02
C GLN A 117 3.17 6.82 -0.23
N GLY A 118 2.47 7.39 0.76
CA GLY A 118 1.86 8.72 0.68
C GLY A 118 0.80 8.80 -0.42
N ALA A 119 0.77 9.93 -1.12
CA ALA A 119 -0.18 10.21 -2.20
C ALA A 119 0.27 9.67 -3.58
N CYS A 120 1.49 9.13 -3.67
CA CYS A 120 2.02 8.55 -4.91
C CYS A 120 1.34 7.19 -5.19
N GLY A 121 0.86 6.97 -6.42
CA GLY A 121 0.31 5.69 -6.89
C GLY A 121 1.36 4.59 -7.09
N SER A 122 2.37 4.52 -6.21
CA SER A 122 3.49 3.58 -6.27
C SER A 122 3.23 2.24 -5.56
N CYS A 123 1.96 1.88 -5.32
CA CYS A 123 1.62 0.61 -4.64
C CYS A 123 2.21 -0.62 -5.34
N TRP A 124 2.39 -0.55 -6.66
CA TRP A 124 3.08 -1.57 -7.45
C TRP A 124 4.52 -1.79 -7.00
N ALA A 125 5.26 -0.71 -6.69
CA ALA A 125 6.65 -0.77 -6.23
C ALA A 125 6.72 -1.29 -4.78
N PHE A 126 5.88 -0.77 -3.89
CA PHE A 126 5.79 -1.22 -2.49
C PHE A 126 5.45 -2.72 -2.41
N ALA A 127 4.50 -3.20 -3.22
CA ALA A 127 4.15 -4.61 -3.28
C ALA A 127 5.31 -5.49 -3.78
N THR A 128 6.05 -5.04 -4.80
CA THR A 128 7.22 -5.77 -5.30
C THR A 128 8.37 -5.78 -4.29
N ILE A 129 8.69 -4.64 -3.67
CA ILE A 129 9.74 -4.56 -2.64
C ILE A 129 9.42 -5.44 -1.43
N ALA A 130 8.18 -5.38 -0.91
CA ALA A 130 7.77 -6.24 0.20
C ALA A 130 7.92 -7.74 -0.12
N LEU A 131 7.65 -8.14 -1.38
CA LEU A 131 7.87 -9.51 -1.83
C LEU A 131 9.37 -9.87 -1.89
N LEU A 132 10.22 -8.95 -2.37
CA LEU A 132 11.67 -9.17 -2.41
C LEU A 132 12.28 -9.28 -1.01
N GLU A 133 11.89 -8.39 -0.09
CA GLU A 133 12.30 -8.43 1.32
C GLU A 133 11.84 -9.74 1.98
N ASN A 134 10.57 -10.13 1.79
CA ASN A 134 10.04 -11.40 2.29
C ASN A 134 10.85 -12.60 1.79
N ASN A 135 11.18 -12.61 0.49
CA ASN A 135 11.94 -13.70 -0.11
C ASN A 135 13.38 -13.76 0.45
N ALA A 136 14.04 -12.60 0.59
CA ALA A 136 15.37 -12.50 1.18
C ALA A 136 15.40 -12.95 2.64
N LEU A 137 14.42 -12.53 3.45
CA LEU A 137 14.24 -12.99 4.84
C LEU A 137 14.03 -14.50 4.90
N ASN A 138 13.21 -15.06 4.00
CA ASN A 138 12.93 -16.49 3.99
C ASN A 138 14.14 -17.35 3.60
N GLN A 139 14.97 -16.88 2.66
CA GLN A 139 16.19 -17.58 2.26
C GLN A 139 17.30 -17.48 3.31
N ASN A 140 17.34 -16.39 4.07
CA ASN A 140 18.42 -16.09 5.02
C ASN A 140 18.03 -16.25 6.49
N LYS A 141 17.02 -17.07 6.80
CA LYS A 141 16.52 -17.34 8.17
C LYS A 141 17.61 -17.70 9.19
N THR A 142 18.74 -18.25 8.73
CA THR A 142 19.85 -18.72 9.57
C THR A 142 20.96 -17.69 9.78
N ASN A 143 20.95 -16.57 9.05
CA ASN A 143 22.00 -15.54 9.12
C ASN A 143 21.53 -14.38 10.00
N ASN A 144 22.14 -14.28 11.18
CA ASN A 144 21.75 -13.32 12.20
C ASN A 144 22.17 -11.89 11.82
N ASN A 145 21.15 -11.03 11.73
CA ASN A 145 21.14 -9.57 11.82
C ASN A 145 21.13 -8.77 10.50
N ILE A 146 21.96 -9.08 9.50
CA ILE A 146 22.03 -8.23 8.28
C ILE A 146 20.69 -8.20 7.53
N TRP A 147 20.00 -9.33 7.47
CA TRP A 147 18.75 -9.46 6.71
C TRP A 147 17.51 -9.05 7.49
N LYS A 148 17.58 -9.05 8.83
CA LYS A 148 16.42 -8.77 9.68
C LYS A 148 15.98 -7.31 9.59
N ASP A 149 16.94 -6.42 9.43
CA ASP A 149 16.73 -4.97 9.30
C ASP A 149 16.80 -4.55 7.82
N LEU A 150 16.49 -5.47 6.90
CA LEU A 150 16.46 -5.18 5.48
C LEU A 150 15.34 -4.18 5.18
N ASP A 151 15.75 -3.03 4.66
CA ASP A 151 14.89 -1.93 4.26
C ASP A 151 15.31 -1.49 2.85
N LEU A 152 14.69 -2.10 1.84
CA LEU A 152 14.96 -1.80 0.44
C LEU A 152 14.22 -0.53 0.03
N SER A 153 14.84 0.24 -0.87
CA SER A 153 14.28 1.51 -1.35
C SER A 153 13.22 1.30 -2.43
N GLU A 154 11.96 1.65 -2.10
CA GLU A 154 10.90 1.74 -3.10
C GLU A 154 11.18 2.84 -4.11
N GLN A 155 11.77 3.96 -3.70
CA GLN A 155 12.09 5.08 -4.60
C GLN A 155 13.14 4.69 -5.63
N PHE A 156 14.14 3.89 -5.26
CA PHE A 156 15.11 3.35 -6.21
C PHE A 156 14.39 2.50 -7.26
N PHE A 157 13.47 1.64 -6.80
CA PHE A 157 12.69 0.77 -7.67
C PHE A 157 11.81 1.57 -8.63
N ILE A 158 11.11 2.60 -8.13
CA ILE A 158 10.30 3.53 -8.92
C ILE A 158 11.14 4.23 -9.99
N SER A 159 12.34 4.69 -9.65
CA SER A 159 13.20 5.45 -10.56
C SER A 159 13.90 4.58 -11.63
N ASN A 160 14.15 3.30 -11.35
CA ASN A 160 15.02 2.47 -12.18
C ASN A 160 14.31 1.32 -12.93
N VAL A 161 13.12 0.90 -12.49
CA VAL A 161 12.37 -0.16 -13.16
C VAL A 161 11.52 0.42 -14.28
N ARG A 162 11.93 0.16 -15.53
CA ARG A 162 11.25 0.63 -16.74
C ARG A 162 10.27 -0.44 -17.26
N GLY A 163 9.06 -0.04 -17.68
CA GLY A 163 8.02 -0.97 -18.15
C GLY A 163 6.64 -0.32 -18.29
N PHE A 164 5.55 -1.10 -18.14
CA PHE A 164 4.17 -0.59 -17.97
C PHE A 164 3.94 -0.02 -16.56
N ASN A 165 4.91 0.76 -16.06
CA ASN A 165 4.85 1.44 -14.77
C ASN A 165 5.15 2.92 -15.03
N ASP A 166 4.27 3.79 -14.55
CA ASP A 166 4.34 5.23 -14.75
C ASP A 166 4.53 5.92 -13.40
N TYR A 167 5.58 5.53 -12.70
CA TYR A 167 5.98 6.10 -11.41
C TYR A 167 4.81 6.17 -10.39
N CYS A 168 4.31 7.38 -10.12
CA CYS A 168 3.17 7.66 -9.24
C CYS A 168 1.80 7.61 -9.91
N GLN A 169 1.71 7.48 -11.23
CA GLN A 169 0.44 7.32 -11.96
C GLN A 169 -0.07 5.87 -11.95
N GLY A 170 0.76 4.93 -11.47
CA GLY A 170 0.40 3.53 -11.31
C GLY A 170 1.36 2.60 -12.03
N GLY A 171 1.12 1.31 -11.85
CA GLY A 171 1.93 0.25 -12.42
C GLY A 171 1.40 -1.12 -12.05
N GLU A 172 2.03 -2.17 -12.60
CA GLU A 172 1.69 -3.55 -12.34
C GLU A 172 2.91 -4.31 -11.79
N PHE A 173 2.79 -4.82 -10.56
CA PHE A 173 3.87 -5.55 -9.86
C PHE A 173 4.41 -6.75 -10.67
N SER A 174 3.57 -7.42 -11.46
CA SER A 174 3.97 -8.57 -12.27
C SER A 174 4.97 -8.18 -13.36
N THR A 175 4.74 -7.02 -14.01
CA THR A 175 5.64 -6.47 -15.03
C THR A 175 6.95 -6.01 -14.41
N ALA A 176 6.90 -5.44 -13.20
CA ALA A 176 8.08 -5.02 -12.47
C ALA A 176 8.97 -6.21 -12.07
N ILE A 177 8.38 -7.31 -11.60
CA ILE A 177 9.10 -8.56 -11.31
C ILE A 177 9.73 -9.14 -12.59
N ASN A 178 8.99 -9.17 -13.71
CA ASN A 178 9.51 -9.65 -14.98
C ASN A 178 10.71 -8.82 -15.47
N TYR A 179 10.62 -7.49 -15.37
CA TYR A 179 11.74 -6.60 -15.69
C TYR A 179 12.96 -6.90 -14.84
N PHE A 180 12.75 -7.04 -13.52
CA PHE A 180 13.80 -7.36 -12.56
C PHE A 180 14.49 -8.70 -12.88
N GLN A 181 13.71 -9.74 -13.20
CA GLN A 181 14.24 -11.06 -13.60
C GLN A 181 15.07 -11.01 -14.88
N GLN A 182 14.65 -10.22 -15.87
CA GLN A 182 15.34 -10.11 -17.16
C GLN A 182 16.65 -9.32 -17.08
N HIS A 183 16.70 -8.30 -16.22
CA HIS A 183 17.81 -7.36 -16.17
C HIS A 183 18.75 -7.56 -14.97
N GLN A 184 18.46 -8.52 -14.08
CA GLN A 184 19.27 -8.86 -12.90
C GLN A 184 19.70 -7.63 -12.10
N VAL A 185 18.77 -6.69 -11.92
CA VAL A 185 19.09 -5.41 -11.27
C VAL A 185 19.25 -5.60 -9.76
N THR A 186 20.16 -4.86 -9.16
CA THR A 186 20.23 -4.71 -7.70
C THR A 186 19.17 -3.73 -7.23
N VAL A 187 18.72 -3.84 -5.99
CA VAL A 187 17.90 -2.80 -5.33
C VAL A 187 18.74 -2.18 -4.22
N GLU A 188 18.76 -0.85 -4.17
CA GLU A 188 19.44 -0.12 -3.10
C GLU A 188 18.68 -0.18 -1.77
N LEU A 189 19.39 0.05 -0.67
CA LEU A 189 18.78 0.26 0.64
C LEU A 189 18.16 1.65 0.73
N GLU A 190 17.12 1.80 1.55
CA GLU A 190 16.47 3.08 1.82
C GLU A 190 17.44 4.14 2.37
N THR A 191 18.47 3.71 3.11
CA THR A 191 19.54 4.58 3.62
C THR A 191 20.48 5.11 2.54
N ASN A 192 20.58 4.42 1.39
CA ASN A 192 21.41 4.84 0.25
C ASN A 192 20.60 5.63 -0.79
N TYR A 193 19.31 5.35 -0.93
CA TYR A 193 18.42 6.02 -1.86
C TYR A 193 17.08 6.31 -1.19
N THR A 194 17.04 7.42 -0.47
CA THR A 194 15.90 7.75 0.40
C THR A 194 14.66 8.13 -0.39
N SER A 195 13.54 7.62 0.08
CA SER A 195 12.22 7.94 -0.43
C SER A 195 11.92 9.42 -0.27
N VAL A 196 11.60 10.07 -1.40
CA VAL A 196 11.14 11.45 -1.40
C VAL A 196 9.65 11.40 -1.12
N ILE A 197 9.20 11.89 0.03
CA ILE A 197 7.76 12.11 0.25
C ILE A 197 7.35 13.22 -0.70
N ILE A 198 6.80 12.86 -1.85
CA ILE A 198 6.27 13.79 -2.84
C ILE A 198 5.00 14.40 -2.24
N THR A 199 5.19 15.47 -1.47
CA THR A 199 4.12 16.33 -0.93
C THR A 199 3.65 17.27 -2.03
N GLY A 200 2.90 16.72 -2.98
CA GLY A 200 2.34 17.50 -4.09
C GLY A 200 2.95 17.14 -5.42
N VAL A 201 2.09 17.18 -6.43
CA VAL A 201 2.32 16.77 -7.81
C VAL A 201 3.40 17.64 -8.47
N GLU A 202 4.67 17.37 -8.21
CA GLU A 202 5.77 17.81 -9.07
C GLU A 202 6.41 16.57 -9.67
N GLN A 203 5.98 16.29 -10.90
CA GLN A 203 6.50 15.26 -11.78
C GLN A 203 7.95 15.63 -12.17
N LEU A 204 8.88 14.69 -12.05
CA LEU A 204 10.08 14.66 -12.88
C LEU A 204 9.73 14.15 -14.28
#